data_AF-A0A1V3WKU6-F1
#
_entry.id   AF-A0A1V3WKU6-F1
#
_cell.length_a   1.000
_cell.length_b   1.000
_cell.length_c   1.000
_cell.angle_alpha   90.00
_cell.angle_beta   90.00
_cell.angle_gamma   90.00
#
_symmetry.space_group_name_H-M   'P 1'
#
loop_
_entity.id
_entity.type
_entity.pdbx_description
1 polymer ?
#
loop_
_entity_poly.entity_id
_entity_poly.type
_entity_poly.pdbx_seq_one_letter_code
_entity_poly.pdbx_strand_id
1 'polypeptide(L)' 'MCRHLEIAESTWHRWLAQYGGMKANDAKRLKELEAENARLKKMVANQALDIDMLKEISAGNF' A
#
# COMPACT_ATOMS: atom_id res chain seq x y z
N MET A 1 3.42 -0.32 -32.13
CA MET A 1 3.45 0.80 -31.15
C MET A 1 4.42 1.90 -31.59
N CYS A 2 5.73 1.65 -31.72
CA CYS A 2 6.72 2.65 -32.15
C CYS A 2 6.44 3.29 -33.52
N ARG A 3 6.06 2.49 -34.52
CA ARG A 3 5.72 2.96 -35.88
C ARG A 3 4.44 3.81 -35.96
N HIS A 4 3.55 3.69 -34.96
CA HIS A 4 2.32 4.49 -34.83
C HIS A 4 2.52 5.77 -34.02
N LEU A 5 3.58 5.81 -33.21
CA LEU A 5 3.91 6.95 -32.35
C LEU A 5 5.04 7.81 -32.98
N GLU A 6 5.51 7.46 -34.18
CA GLU A 6 6.65 8.10 -34.88
C GLU A 6 7.93 8.17 -34.02
N ILE A 7 8.09 7.25 -33.07
CA ILE A 7 9.24 7.22 -32.17
C ILE A 7 10.23 6.15 -32.67
N ALA A 8 11.51 6.51 -32.69
CA ALA A 8 12.58 5.56 -32.93
C ALA A 8 12.56 4.43 -31.88
N GLU A 9 12.74 3.20 -32.32
CA GLU A 9 12.70 1.99 -31.47
C GLU A 9 13.71 2.05 -30.32
N SER A 10 14.91 2.61 -30.58
CA SER A 10 15.93 2.87 -29.56
C SER A 10 15.47 3.81 -28.44
N THR A 11 14.64 4.80 -28.78
CA THR A 11 14.09 5.74 -27.80
C THR A 11 12.99 5.08 -26.97
N TRP A 12 12.16 4.23 -27.58
CA TRP A 12 11.18 3.43 -26.84
C TRP A 12 11.84 2.49 -25.83
N HIS A 13 12.87 1.73 -26.23
CA HIS A 13 13.58 0.82 -25.32
C HIS A 13 14.25 1.56 -24.16
N ARG A 14 14.82 2.74 -24.42
CA ARG A 14 15.40 3.61 -23.37
C ARG A 14 14.34 4.06 -22.36
N TRP A 15 13.16 4.49 -22.83
CA TRP A 15 12.07 4.87 -21.92
C TRP A 15 11.52 3.67 -21.15
N LEU A 16 11.42 2.50 -21.77
CA LEU A 16 10.99 1.28 -21.08
C LEU A 16 11.99 0.89 -19.98
N ALA A 17 13.29 0.98 -20.24
CA ALA A 17 14.33 0.73 -19.24
C ALA A 17 14.32 1.76 -18.10
N GLN A 18 14.12 3.04 -18.43
CA GLN A 18 14.16 4.13 -17.45
C GLN A 18 12.90 4.21 -16.59
N TYR A 19 11.72 4.02 -17.17
CA TYR A 19 10.43 4.27 -16.51
C TYR A 19 9.59 3.00 -16.28
N GLY A 20 9.88 1.91 -16.98
CA GLY A 20 9.15 0.64 -16.82
C GLY A 20 9.36 0.03 -15.44
N GLY A 21 10.61 0.04 -14.94
CA GLY A 21 10.93 -0.44 -13.59
C GLY A 21 10.42 0.47 -12.47
N MET A 22 10.38 1.78 -12.71
CA MET A 22 9.89 2.76 -11.74
C MET A 22 8.41 2.52 -11.39
N LYS A 23 7.55 2.35 -12.40
CA LYS A 23 6.13 2.03 -12.20
C LYS A 23 5.89 0.71 -11.46
N ALA A 24 6.71 -0.30 -11.75
CA ALA A 24 6.61 -1.59 -11.07
C ALA A 24 7.02 -1.48 -9.59
N ASN A 25 8.04 -0.69 -9.28
CA ASN A 25 8.47 -0.43 -7.90
C ASN A 25 7.42 0.35 -7.11
N ASP A 26 6.79 1.36 -7.71
CA ASP A 26 5.72 2.13 -7.09
C ASP A 26 4.51 1.23 -6.76
N ALA A 27 4.12 0.36 -7.69
CA ALA A 27 3.04 -0.60 -7.47
C ALA A 27 3.37 -1.61 -6.35
N LYS A 28 4.62 -2.09 -6.29
CA LYS A 28 5.09 -2.95 -5.20
C LYS A 28 5.02 -2.22 -3.85
N ARG A 29 5.51 -0.98 -3.79
CA ARG A 29 5.49 -0.17 -2.58
C ARG A 29 4.08 0.12 -2.10
N LEU A 30 3.16 0.40 -3.03
CA LEU A 30 1.74 0.60 -2.71
C LEU A 30 1.14 -0.64 -2.04
N LYS A 31 1.36 -1.82 -2.62
CA LYS A 31 0.87 -3.09 -2.07
C LYS A 31 1.42 -3.39 -0.66
N GLU A 32 2.70 -3.10 -0.43
CA GLU A 32 3.33 -3.23 0.90
C GLU A 32 2.69 -2.27 1.91
N LEU A 33 2.46 -1.01 1.53
CA LEU A 33 1.81 -0.02 2.38
C LEU A 33 0.36 -0.39 2.68
N GLU A 34 -0.39 -0.91 1.70
CA GLU A 34 -1.77 -1.39 1.91
C GLU A 34 -1.82 -2.56 2.90
N ALA A 35 -0.90 -3.53 2.78
CA ALA A 35 -0.80 -4.65 3.69
C ALA A 35 -0.46 -4.20 5.12
N GLU A 36 0.49 -3.27 5.25
CA GLU A 36 0.86 -2.71 6.55
C GLU A 36 -0.28 -1.90 7.16
N ASN A 37 -0.99 -1.10 6.37
CA ASN A 37 -2.14 -0.34 6.84
C ASN A 37 -3.26 -1.26 7.36
N ALA A 38 -3.52 -2.38 6.65
CA ALA A 38 -4.49 -3.37 7.10
C ALA A 38 -4.07 -4.02 8.43
N ARG A 39 -2.79 -4.36 8.58
CA ARG A 39 -2.21 -4.90 9.83
C ARG A 39 -2.38 -3.91 10.98
N LEU A 40 -2.03 -2.65 10.77
CA LEU A 40 -2.12 -1.59 11.77
C LEU A 40 -3.58 -1.33 12.18
N LYS A 41 -4.51 -1.27 11.22
CA LYS A 41 -5.95 -1.12 11.51
C LYS A 41 -6.48 -2.24 12.40
N LYS A 42 -6.10 -3.49 12.12
CA LYS A 42 -6.48 -4.64 12.96
C LYS A 42 -5.93 -4.51 14.37
N MET A 43 -4.67 -4.11 14.52
CA MET A 43 -4.04 -3.91 15.82
C MET A 43 -4.76 -2.83 16.64
N VAL A 44 -5.04 -1.68 16.02
CA VAL A 44 -5.77 -0.58 16.66
C VAL A 44 -7.18 -1.00 17.06
N ALA A 45 -7.89 -1.73 16.21
CA ALA A 45 -9.23 -2.23 16.53
C ALA A 45 -9.20 -3.16 17.76
N ASN A 46 -8.26 -4.10 17.82
CA ASN A 46 -8.10 -4.98 18.98
C ASN A 46 -7.78 -4.19 20.26
N GLN A 47 -6.85 -3.23 20.19
CA GLN A 47 -6.52 -2.37 21.33
C GLN A 47 -7.72 -1.55 21.81
N ALA A 48 -8.52 -1.02 20.88
CA ALA A 48 -9.74 -0.29 21.22
C ALA A 48 -10.74 -1.18 21.98
N LEU A 49 -10.94 -2.42 21.51
CA LEU A 49 -11.79 -3.40 22.20
C LEU A 49 -11.28 -3.73 23.61
N ASP A 50 -9.97 -3.93 23.76
CA ASP A 50 -9.36 -4.20 25.07
C ASP A 50 -9.56 -3.01 26.03
N ILE A 51 -9.36 -1.78 25.53
CA ILE A 51 -9.59 -0.56 26.30
C ILE A 51 -11.04 -0.44 26.73
N ASP A 52 -11.99 -0.70 25.84
CA ASP A 52 -13.41 -0.60 26.14
C ASP A 52 -13.84 -1.65 27.17
N MET A 53 -13.37 -2.89 27.05
CA MET A 53 -13.58 -3.93 28.05
C MET A 53 -12.99 -3.55 29.42
N LEU A 54 -11.76 -3.01 29.45
CA LEU A 54 -11.14 -2.56 30.70
C LEU A 54 -11.92 -1.42 31.35
N LYS A 55 -12.46 -0.50 30.55
CA LYS A 55 -13.33 0.58 31.04
C LYS A 55 -14.61 0.02 31.65
N GLU A 56 -15.28 -0.92 30.97
CA GLU A 56 -16.50 -1.55 31.49
C GLU A 56 -16.26 -2.27 32.82
N ILE A 57 -15.16 -3.03 32.93
CA ILE A 57 -14.76 -3.68 34.19
C ILE A 57 -14.50 -2.63 35.28
N SER A 58 -13.79 -1.55 34.96
CA SER A 58 -13.48 -0.49 35.91
C SER A 58 -14.69 0.33 36.36
N ALA A 59 -15.75 0.40 35.53
CA ALA A 59 -16.98 1.11 35.82
C ALA A 59 -17.85 0.40 36.87
N GLY A 60 -17.54 -0.86 37.22
CA GLY A 60 -18.09 -1.51 38.42
C GLY A 60 -19.60 -1.75 38.38
N ASN A 61 -20.18 -2.09 37.22
CA ASN A 61 -21.61 -2.43 37.10
C ASN A 61 -21.90 -3.92 37.39
N PHE A 62 -21.28 -4.50 38.42
CA PHE A 62 -21.59 -5.84 38.94
C PHE A 62 -21.94 -5.79 40.43
#